data_AF-A0A6J5AQV6-F1
#
_entry.id   AF-A0A6J5AQV6-F1
#
_cell.length_a   1.000
_cell.length_b   1.000
_cell.length_c   1.000
_cell.angle_alpha   90.00
_cell.angle_beta   90.00
_cell.angle_gamma   90.00
#
_symmetry.space_group_name_H-M   'P 1'
#
loop_
_entity.id
_entity.type
_entity.pdbx_description
1 polymer ?
#
loop_
_entity_poly.entity_id
_entity_poly.type
_entity_poly.pdbx_seq_one_letter_code
_entity_poly.pdbx_strand_id
1 'polypeptide(L)'
;MWLLPRLESFQQANGDIQLNLACSYEDVSFTSGYYDIDMRHGYANWRDIEVRTLRNEFIAPLASTRYLESHPVRTPQDLLAHRLIYSETQLVQWKQWFGRTGVSAAHKTLRARTCRSRLPHSASALRLKA
;
A
#
# COMPACT_ATOMS: atom_id res chain seq x y z
N MET A 1 2.17 -10.26 4.80
CA MET A 1 3.36 -9.42 4.99
C MET A 1 4.52 -10.07 4.24
N TRP A 2 5.13 -9.42 3.24
CA TRP A 2 6.11 -10.07 2.34
C TRP A 2 7.56 -9.99 2.84
N LEU A 3 7.87 -8.94 3.60
CA LEU A 3 9.24 -8.58 3.98
C LEU A 3 9.79 -9.44 5.13
N LEU A 4 9.05 -9.60 6.23
CA LEU A 4 9.56 -10.25 7.44
C LEU A 4 10.17 -11.65 7.17
N PRO A 5 9.51 -12.56 6.43
CA PRO A 5 10.09 -13.87 6.13
C PRO A 5 11.41 -13.80 5.32
N ARG A 6 11.62 -12.72 4.55
CA ARG A 6 12.84 -12.53 3.74
C ARG A 6 13.99 -11.94 4.54
N LEU A 7 13.69 -11.13 5.56
CA LEU A 7 14.72 -10.61 6.46
C LEU A 7 15.37 -11.75 7.25
N GLU A 8 14.57 -12.72 7.68
CA GLU A 8 15.08 -13.92 8.37
C GLU A 8 16.07 -14.70 7.49
N SER A 9 15.67 -15.04 6.25
CA SER A 9 16.58 -15.73 5.33
C SER A 9 17.83 -14.91 4.99
N PHE A 10 17.71 -13.59 4.89
CA PHE A 10 18.84 -12.70 4.64
C PHE A 10 19.83 -12.69 5.81
N GLN A 11 19.35 -12.58 7.05
CA GLN A 11 20.20 -12.62 8.25
C GLN A 11 20.92 -13.96 8.40
N GLN A 12 20.24 -15.07 8.10
CA GLN A 12 20.87 -16.40 8.11
C GLN A 12 21.98 -16.52 7.07
N ALA A 13 21.81 -15.90 5.89
CA ALA A 13 22.82 -15.92 4.83
C ALA A 13 23.96 -14.89 5.03
N ASN A 14 23.74 -13.83 5.81
CA ASN A 14 24.67 -12.72 6.00
C ASN A 14 24.76 -12.34 7.49
N GLY A 15 25.26 -13.27 8.32
CA GLY A 15 25.27 -13.13 9.79
C GLY A 15 26.20 -12.02 10.32
N ASP A 16 27.06 -11.46 9.47
CA ASP A 16 27.95 -10.34 9.74
C ASP A 16 27.26 -8.97 9.56
N ILE A 17 26.10 -8.92 8.90
CA ILE A 17 25.35 -7.68 8.66
C ILE A 17 24.33 -7.45 9.78
N GLN A 18 24.50 -6.35 10.52
CA GLN A 18 23.50 -5.91 11.50
C GLN A 18 22.33 -5.18 10.82
N LEU A 19 21.11 -5.69 10.97
CA LEU A 19 19.90 -5.03 10.47
C LEU A 19 19.26 -4.18 11.56
N ASN A 20 19.01 -2.90 11.25
CA ASN A 20 18.21 -1.99 12.07
C ASN A 20 16.95 -1.59 11.30
N LEU A 21 15.77 -1.76 11.93
CA LEU A 21 14.48 -1.45 11.32
C LEU A 21 13.83 -0.27 12.04
N ALA A 22 13.44 0.75 11.29
CA ALA A 22 12.63 1.86 11.77
C ALA A 22 11.34 1.96 10.96
N CYS A 23 10.26 2.37 11.62
CA CYS A 23 8.98 2.66 10.98
C CYS A 23 8.67 4.14 11.16
N SER A 24 8.66 4.89 10.05
CA SER A 24 8.31 6.31 10.05
C SER A 24 7.24 6.58 8.99
N TYR A 25 6.40 7.59 9.26
CA TYR A 25 5.45 8.12 8.28
C TYR A 25 6.00 9.34 7.52
N GLU A 26 7.11 9.91 7.97
CA GLU A 26 7.76 11.08 7.36
C GLU A 26 8.74 10.65 6.30
N ASP A 27 8.96 11.47 5.26
CA ASP A 27 9.99 11.21 4.25
C ASP A 27 11.38 11.07 4.88
N VAL A 28 12.08 10.01 4.48
CA VAL A 28 13.41 9.69 5.01
C VAL A 28 14.46 10.52 4.28
N SER A 29 15.35 11.15 5.05
CA SER A 29 16.53 11.81 4.52
C SER A 29 17.74 10.87 4.55
N PHE A 30 18.21 10.49 3.37
CA PHE A 30 19.44 9.70 3.19
C PHE A 30 20.71 10.53 3.44
N THR A 31 20.62 11.86 3.46
CA THR A 31 21.78 12.76 3.62
C THR A 31 22.43 12.65 5.00
N SER A 32 21.66 12.20 5.99
CA SER A 32 22.10 12.08 7.38
C SER A 32 22.89 10.81 7.68
N GLY A 33 22.86 9.81 6.78
CA GLY A 33 23.50 8.50 6.99
C GLY A 33 22.80 7.58 7.99
N TYR A 34 21.63 7.95 8.51
CA TYR A 34 20.86 7.08 9.44
C TYR A 34 20.11 5.95 8.74
N TYR A 35 19.89 6.05 7.43
CA TYR A 35 19.10 5.11 6.65
C TYR A 35 19.81 4.80 5.34
N ASP A 36 20.01 3.52 5.07
CA ASP A 36 20.55 3.05 3.78
C ASP A 36 19.44 2.75 2.77
N ILE A 37 18.27 2.35 3.29
CA ILE A 37 17.17 1.80 2.54
C ILE A 37 15.86 2.34 3.11
N ASP A 38 14.98 2.82 2.22
CA ASP A 38 13.62 3.21 2.58
C ASP A 38 12.60 2.43 1.76
N MET A 39 11.51 2.10 2.42
CA MET A 39 10.61 1.04 2.04
C MET A 39 9.20 1.63 2.04
N ARG A 40 8.67 1.99 0.86
CA ARG A 40 7.37 2.68 0.75
C ARG A 40 6.41 2.15 -0.31
N HIS A 41 5.12 2.30 -0.03
CA HIS A 41 4.07 2.23 -1.04
C HIS A 41 3.77 3.62 -1.54
N GLY A 42 3.65 3.77 -2.86
CA GLY A 42 3.27 5.04 -3.46
C GLY A 42 3.94 5.25 -4.80
N TYR A 43 3.76 6.47 -5.30
CA TYR A 43 4.35 6.92 -6.55
C TYR A 43 5.70 7.57 -6.25
N ALA A 44 6.74 7.15 -6.97
CA ALA A 44 8.06 7.73 -6.85
C ALA A 44 8.04 9.19 -7.31
N ASN A 45 8.23 10.13 -6.37
CA ASN A 45 8.51 11.53 -6.69
C ASN A 45 9.74 12.05 -5.95
N TRP A 46 10.59 11.14 -5.46
CA TRP A 46 11.81 11.49 -4.77
C TRP A 46 12.92 11.77 -5.78
N ARG A 47 13.58 12.90 -5.62
CA ARG A 47 14.72 13.31 -6.45
C ARG A 47 15.98 12.66 -5.88
N ASP A 48 16.95 12.45 -6.76
CA ASP A 48 18.31 12.02 -6.39
C ASP A 48 18.40 10.65 -5.68
N ILE A 49 17.40 9.78 -5.87
CA ILE A 49 17.41 8.40 -5.38
C ILE A 49 17.09 7.39 -6.49
N GLU A 50 17.60 6.17 -6.34
CA GLU A 50 17.22 5.05 -7.18
C GLU A 50 15.99 4.35 -6.60
N VAL A 51 14.93 4.22 -7.40
CA VAL A 51 13.70 3.52 -7.01
C VAL A 51 13.56 2.22 -7.77
N ARG A 52 13.32 1.12 -7.04
CA ARG A 52 13.04 -0.20 -7.62
C ARG A 52 11.73 -0.75 -7.10
N THR A 53 10.88 -1.20 -8.03
CA THR A 53 9.66 -1.92 -7.69
C THR A 53 10.02 -3.33 -7.22
N LEU A 54 9.67 -3.64 -5.97
CA LEU A 54 9.86 -4.99 -5.45
C LEU A 54 8.70 -5.92 -5.72
N ARG A 55 7.48 -5.38 -5.67
CA ARG A 55 6.26 -6.13 -5.90
C ARG A 55 5.11 -5.21 -6.29
N ASN A 56 4.24 -5.71 -7.15
CA ASN A 56 2.95 -5.11 -7.40
C ASN A 56 1.94 -5.57 -6.34
N GLU A 57 1.31 -4.62 -5.66
CA GLU A 57 0.20 -4.91 -4.77
C GLU A 57 -1.13 -4.90 -5.52
N PHE A 58 -2.05 -5.76 -5.09
CA PHE A 58 -3.42 -5.79 -5.58
C PHE A 58 -4.36 -5.22 -4.52
N ILE A 59 -5.31 -4.38 -4.96
CA ILE A 59 -6.30 -3.75 -4.09
C ILE A 59 -7.68 -4.23 -4.51
N ALA A 60 -8.37 -4.86 -3.57
CA ALA A 60 -9.70 -5.41 -3.76
C ALA A 60 -10.72 -4.71 -2.85
N PRO A 61 -11.95 -4.44 -3.33
CA PRO A 61 -13.10 -4.17 -2.47
C PRO A 61 -13.35 -5.36 -1.55
N LEU A 62 -13.61 -5.09 -0.27
CA LEU A 62 -14.00 -6.10 0.70
C LEU A 62 -15.35 -5.72 1.31
N ALA A 63 -16.18 -6.73 1.54
CA ALA A 63 -17.46 -6.62 2.21
C ALA A 63 -17.67 -7.86 3.08
N SER A 64 -18.52 -7.77 4.09
CA SER A 64 -18.89 -8.93 4.90
C SER A 64 -19.71 -9.92 4.09
N THR A 65 -19.55 -11.23 4.35
CA THR A 65 -20.30 -12.28 3.66
C THR A 65 -21.81 -12.06 3.74
N ARG A 66 -22.32 -11.76 4.95
CA ARG A 66 -23.73 -11.44 5.19
C ARG A 66 -24.25 -10.26 4.35
N TYR A 67 -23.41 -9.26 4.09
CA TYR A 67 -23.80 -8.16 3.21
C TYR A 67 -23.94 -8.64 1.77
N LEU A 68 -22.96 -9.42 1.27
CA LEU A 68 -22.95 -9.91 -0.10
C LEU A 68 -24.08 -10.91 -0.41
N GLU A 69 -24.59 -11.64 0.58
CA GLU A 69 -25.76 -12.52 0.43
C GLU A 69 -27.03 -11.75 0.05
N SER A 70 -27.22 -10.57 0.64
CA SER A 70 -28.37 -9.69 0.35
C SER A 70 -28.11 -8.70 -0.79
N HIS A 71 -26.83 -8.46 -1.10
CA HIS A 71 -26.35 -7.43 -2.01
C HIS A 71 -25.22 -7.98 -2.88
N PRO A 72 -25.51 -8.91 -3.81
CA PRO A 72 -24.48 -9.57 -4.60
C PRO A 72 -23.78 -8.59 -5.54
N VAL A 73 -22.45 -8.70 -5.60
CA VAL A 73 -21.58 -7.92 -6.50
C VAL A 73 -20.92 -8.91 -7.46
N ARG A 74 -21.17 -8.77 -8.76
CA ARG A 74 -20.61 -9.63 -9.81
C ARG A 74 -19.65 -8.86 -10.72
N THR A 75 -19.88 -7.56 -10.88
CA THR A 75 -19.07 -6.68 -11.72
C THR A 75 -18.58 -5.46 -10.91
N PRO A 76 -17.47 -4.82 -11.32
CA PRO A 76 -17.04 -3.56 -10.73
C PRO A 76 -18.12 -2.46 -10.79
N GLN A 77 -19.00 -2.49 -11.79
CA GLN A 77 -20.10 -1.55 -11.96
C GLN A 77 -21.14 -1.67 -10.84
N ASP A 78 -21.38 -2.87 -10.31
CA ASP A 78 -22.37 -3.10 -9.25
C ASP A 78 -22.02 -2.32 -7.98
N LEU A 79 -20.73 -2.10 -7.71
CA LEU A 79 -20.24 -1.28 -6.59
C LEU A 79 -20.76 0.17 -6.61
N LEU A 80 -21.20 0.66 -7.77
CA LEU A 80 -21.86 1.96 -7.88
C LEU A 80 -23.23 2.00 -7.19
N ALA A 81 -23.89 0.86 -6.97
CA ALA A 81 -25.16 0.78 -6.22
C ALA A 81 -24.98 0.70 -4.69
N HIS A 82 -23.79 0.38 -4.17
CA HIS A 82 -23.56 0.15 -2.74
C HIS A 82 -23.05 1.38 -1.98
N ARG A 83 -23.21 1.45 -0.66
CA ARG A 83 -22.55 2.49 0.14
C ARG A 83 -21.08 2.11 0.32
N LEU A 84 -20.18 2.93 -0.21
CA LEU A 84 -18.74 2.68 -0.17
C LEU A 84 -18.10 3.41 1.01
N ILE A 85 -17.18 2.75 1.71
CA ILE A 85 -16.42 3.31 2.83
C ILE A 85 -15.28 4.16 2.26
N TYR A 86 -15.16 5.41 2.73
CA TYR A 86 -14.10 6.32 2.33
C TYR A 86 -13.06 6.46 3.45
N SER A 87 -11.78 6.34 3.09
CA SER A 87 -10.64 6.53 4.00
C SER A 87 -9.74 7.63 3.47
N GLU A 88 -9.52 8.68 4.27
CA GLU A 88 -8.64 9.81 3.92
C GLU A 88 -7.16 9.40 3.86
N THR A 89 -6.78 8.30 4.50
CA THR A 89 -5.38 7.85 4.58
C THR A 89 -5.00 6.82 3.53
N GLN A 90 -5.95 6.32 2.74
CA GLN A 90 -5.66 5.29 1.74
C GLN A 90 -5.00 5.90 0.51
N LEU A 91 -3.92 5.29 0.03
CA LEU A 91 -3.22 5.70 -1.19
C LEU A 91 -4.11 5.59 -2.44
N VAL A 92 -4.95 4.56 -2.50
CA VAL A 92 -5.86 4.33 -3.62
C VAL A 92 -7.28 4.62 -3.20
N GLN A 93 -7.86 5.64 -3.81
CA GLN A 93 -9.23 6.08 -3.61
C GLN A 93 -10.18 5.40 -4.59
N TRP A 94 -11.47 5.36 -4.28
CA TRP A 94 -12.49 4.74 -5.15
C TRP A 94 -12.46 5.26 -6.58
N LYS A 95 -12.23 6.56 -6.78
CA LYS A 95 -12.09 7.15 -8.12
C LYS A 95 -10.96 6.50 -8.92
N GLN A 96 -9.80 6.29 -8.29
CA GLN A 96 -8.65 5.64 -8.92
C GLN A 96 -8.90 4.15 -9.14
N TRP A 97 -9.53 3.48 -8.17
CA TRP A 97 -9.88 2.07 -8.29
C TRP A 97 -10.84 1.82 -9.47
N PHE A 98 -11.94 2.58 -9.57
CA PHE A 98 -12.88 2.49 -10.69
C PHE A 98 -12.23 2.81 -12.05
N GLY A 99 -11.32 3.79 -12.09
CA GLY A 99 -10.55 4.11 -13.29
C GLY A 99 -9.72 2.91 -13.78
N ARG A 100 -9.14 2.12 -12.86
CA ARG A 100 -8.39 0.89 -13.21
C ARG A 100 -9.28 -0.25 -13.69
N THR A 101 -10.57 -0.24 -13.35
CA THR A 101 -11.55 -1.25 -13.81
C THR A 101 -12.34 -0.80 -15.04
N GLY A 102 -12.02 0.35 -15.64
CA GLY A 102 -12.76 0.91 -16.78
C GLY A 102 -14.16 1.42 -16.43
N VAL A 103 -14.47 1.64 -15.16
CA VAL A 103 -15.77 2.12 -14.69
C VAL A 103 -15.71 3.63 -14.48
N SER A 104 -16.63 4.38 -15.11
CA SER A 104 -16.75 5.82 -14.86
C SER A 104 -17.59 6.07 -13.62
N ALA A 105 -16.97 6.65 -12.59
CA ALA A 105 -17.60 6.95 -11.29
C ALA A 105 -17.84 8.46 -11.07
N ALA A 106 -18.08 9.22 -12.14
CA ALA A 106 -18.05 10.69 -12.16
C ALA A 106 -18.97 11.41 -11.14
N HIS A 107 -19.98 10.74 -10.56
CA HIS A 107 -21.05 11.42 -9.79
C HIS A 107 -21.35 10.86 -8.41
N LYS A 108 -20.54 9.95 -7.85
CA LYS A 108 -20.86 9.39 -6.53
C LYS A 108 -20.28 10.24 -5.40
N THR A 109 -21.14 10.96 -4.67
CA THR A 109 -20.75 11.59 -3.41
C THR A 109 -20.53 10.50 -2.36
N LEU A 110 -19.26 10.13 -2.13
CA LEU A 110 -18.87 9.11 -1.17
C LEU A 110 -19.08 9.64 0.26
N ARG A 111 -20.29 9.50 0.80
CA ARG A 111 -20.64 9.90 2.17
C ARG A 111 -20.62 8.69 3.13
N ALA A 112 -19.43 8.36 3.60
CA ALA A 112 -19.20 7.64 4.86
C ALA A 112 -17.74 7.87 5.30
N ARG A 113 -17.54 8.65 6.36
CA ARG A 113 -16.21 8.92 6.95
C ARG A 113 -16.05 8.16 8.27
N THR A 114 -15.33 7.05 8.25
CA THR A 114 -14.69 6.38 9.40
C THR A 114 -13.62 5.44 8.80
N CYS A 115 -12.42 5.18 9.32
CA CYS A 115 -11.89 5.21 10.67
C CYS A 115 -10.38 5.59 10.65
N ARG A 116 -9.93 6.27 11.71
CA ARG A 116 -8.54 6.70 11.97
C ARG A 116 -7.74 5.52 12.54
N SER A 117 -7.30 4.59 11.71
CA SER A 117 -6.23 3.66 12.11
C SER A 117 -5.27 3.44 10.94
N ARG A 118 -4.06 3.98 11.10
CA ARG A 118 -2.94 3.79 10.18
C ARG A 118 -2.23 2.50 10.56
N LEU A 119 -2.52 1.42 9.85
CA LEU A 119 -1.68 0.22 9.87
C LEU A 119 -0.78 0.24 8.61
N PRO A 120 0.54 0.44 8.73
CA PRO A 120 1.45 0.26 7.62
C PRO A 120 1.71 -1.23 7.42
N HIS A 121 1.20 -1.80 6.31
CA HIS A 121 1.64 -3.11 5.87
C HIS A 121 2.79 -2.95 4.86
N SER A 122 4.02 -3.10 5.36
CA SER A 122 5.21 -3.67 4.70
C SER A 122 5.53 -3.21 3.27
N ALA A 123 6.50 -2.31 3.11
CA ALA A 123 7.13 -2.01 1.82
C ALA A 123 8.61 -2.43 1.81
N SER A 124 9.32 -2.33 0.68
CA SER A 124 10.78 -2.54 0.64
C SER A 124 11.56 -1.73 -0.42
N ALA A 125 12.87 -1.52 -0.20
CA ALA A 125 13.86 -1.17 -1.21
C ALA A 125 15.21 -1.82 -0.84
N LEU A 126 16.13 -1.92 -1.78
CA LEU A 126 17.46 -2.50 -1.58
C LEU A 126 18.43 -1.74 -2.47
N ARG A 127 19.66 -1.49 -2.01
CA ARG A 127 20.79 -1.31 -2.90
C ARG A 127 22.00 -2.12 -2.43
N LEU A 128 22.39 -3.09 -3.26
CA LEU A 128 23.69 -3.76 -3.22
C LEU A 128 24.69 -2.93 -4.01
N LYS A 129 25.86 -2.66 -3.43
CA LYS A 129 27.10 -2.50 -4.19
C LYS A 129 28.22 -3.26 -3.47
N ALA A 130 28.93 -4.07 -4.25
CA ALA A 130 30.25 -4.59 -3.93
C ALA A 130 31.26 -3.44 -3.76
#